data_AF-A0A4P6KHT0-F1
#
_entry.id   AF-A0A4P6KHT0-F1
#
_cell.length_a   1.000
_cell.length_b   1.000
_cell.length_c   1.000
_cell.angle_alpha   90.00
_cell.angle_beta   90.00
_cell.angle_gamma   90.00
#
_symmetry.space_group_name_H-M   'P 1'
#
loop_
_entity.id
_entity.type
_entity.pdbx_description
1 polymer ?
#
loop_
_entity_poly.entity_id
_entity_poly.type
_entity_poly.pdbx_seq_one_letter_code
_entity_poly.pdbx_strand_id
1 'polypeptide(L)'
;MTTLTTSDVAALLDDVAQLLPFPTTLYTDMGADSWAPQLYFGPVDPASELPAHRAGIDADTVRPVWWIDLDGGTRTILLDEVTPDDVCNVAARIAATQQCE
;
A
#
# COMPACT_ATOMS: atom_id res chain seq x y z
N MET A 1 3.15 -8.01 -21.27
CA MET A 1 2.90 -7.91 -19.82
C MET A 1 4.04 -7.10 -19.26
N THR A 2 3.75 -5.94 -18.71
CA THR A 2 4.77 -5.02 -18.19
C THR A 2 4.89 -5.30 -16.70
N THR A 3 6.03 -5.87 -16.30
CA THR A 3 6.41 -5.93 -14.87
C THR A 3 6.60 -4.49 -14.40
N LEU A 4 5.99 -4.12 -13.27
CA LEU A 4 6.20 -2.80 -12.68
C LEU A 4 7.60 -2.73 -12.09
N THR A 5 8.33 -1.65 -12.37
CA THR A 5 9.60 -1.39 -11.69
C THR A 5 9.34 -0.84 -10.29
N THR A 6 10.36 -0.87 -9.43
CA THR A 6 10.32 -0.19 -8.12
C THR A 6 9.93 1.28 -8.23
N SER A 7 10.38 1.97 -9.29
CA SER A 7 10.02 3.37 -9.55
C SER A 7 8.57 3.54 -9.96
N ASP A 8 8.01 2.62 -10.74
CA ASP A 8 6.59 2.65 -11.10
C ASP A 8 5.72 2.45 -9.85
N VAL A 9 6.09 1.51 -8.98
CA VAL A 9 5.39 1.27 -7.71
C VAL A 9 5.46 2.52 -6.81
N ALA A 10 6.62 3.15 -6.68
CA ALA A 10 6.76 4.36 -5.88
C ALA A 10 5.89 5.51 -6.41
N ALA A 11 5.82 5.70 -7.73
CA ALA A 11 4.97 6.72 -8.35
C ALA A 11 3.48 6.46 -8.08
N LEU A 12 3.03 5.21 -8.24
CA LEU A 12 1.64 4.82 -7.96
C LEU A 12 1.27 5.02 -6.48
N LEU A 13 2.19 4.73 -5.56
CA LEU A 13 1.98 4.97 -4.12
C LEU A 13 1.92 6.46 -3.79
N ASP A 14 2.74 7.29 -4.44
CA ASP A 14 2.68 8.75 -4.29
C ASP A 14 1.34 9.31 -4.79
N ASP A 15 0.86 8.83 -5.95
CA ASP A 15 -0.45 9.19 -6.48
C ASP A 15 -1.58 8.84 -5.51
N VAL A 16 -1.53 7.64 -4.89
CA VAL A 16 -2.49 7.24 -3.85
C VAL A 16 -2.37 8.14 -2.62
N ALA A 17 -1.15 8.44 -2.17
CA ALA A 17 -0.91 9.29 -1.00
C ALA A 17 -1.55 10.69 -1.16
N GLN A 18 -1.47 11.27 -2.36
CA GLN A 18 -2.08 12.58 -2.66
C GLN A 18 -3.62 12.59 -2.61
N LEU A 19 -4.26 11.42 -2.71
CA LEU A 19 -5.72 11.28 -2.69
C LEU A 19 -6.28 11.01 -1.28
N LEU A 20 -5.44 10.67 -0.31
CA LEU A 20 -5.89 10.28 1.03
C LEU A 20 -6.11 11.51 1.92
N PRO A 21 -7.21 11.56 2.70
CA PRO A 21 -7.53 12.71 3.55
C PRO A 21 -6.78 12.71 4.90
N PHE A 22 -5.72 11.91 5.04
CA PHE A 22 -4.95 11.74 6.26
C PHE A 22 -3.45 11.56 5.96
N PRO A 23 -2.58 11.79 6.96
CA PRO A 23 -1.14 11.65 6.78
C PRO A 23 -0.75 10.23 6.39
N THR A 24 0.18 10.15 5.45
CA THR A 24 0.82 8.91 5.04
C THR A 24 2.33 9.11 4.96
N THR A 25 3.09 8.01 4.93
CA THR A 25 4.54 8.07 4.72
C THR A 25 4.97 6.94 3.81
N LEU A 26 5.80 7.24 2.82
CA LEU A 26 6.35 6.26 1.91
C LEU A 26 7.68 5.75 2.48
N TYR A 27 7.78 4.45 2.70
CA TYR A 27 9.00 3.77 3.11
C TYR A 27 9.28 2.61 2.17
N THR A 28 10.57 2.40 1.88
CA THR A 28 11.01 1.16 1.23
C THR A 28 11.32 0.17 2.33
N ASP A 29 10.57 -0.94 2.36
CA ASP A 29 10.76 -2.01 3.32
C ASP A 29 11.04 -3.33 2.58
N MET A 30 11.71 -4.26 3.27
CA MET A 30 12.00 -5.57 2.72
C MET A 30 10.75 -6.44 2.84
N GLY A 31 10.17 -6.78 1.68
CA GLY A 31 9.16 -7.83 1.58
C GLY A 31 9.79 -9.23 1.71
N ALA A 32 9.09 -10.26 1.20
CA ALA A 32 9.58 -11.64 1.27
C ALA A 32 10.90 -11.85 0.49
N ASP A 33 10.99 -11.31 -0.72
CA ASP A 33 12.14 -11.57 -1.62
C ASP A 33 12.79 -10.29 -2.18
N SER A 34 12.20 -9.11 -1.98
CA SER A 34 12.68 -7.85 -2.56
C SER A 34 12.38 -6.63 -1.68
N TRP A 35 13.19 -5.58 -1.84
CA TRP A 35 12.92 -4.26 -1.26
C TRP A 35 11.87 -3.54 -2.10
N ALA A 36 10.72 -3.25 -1.51
CA ALA A 36 9.59 -2.65 -2.20
C ALA A 36 9.12 -1.39 -1.48
N PRO A 37 8.78 -0.31 -2.21
CA PRO A 37 8.10 0.84 -1.66
C PRO A 37 6.72 0.43 -1.11
N GLN A 38 6.36 0.97 0.05
CA GLN A 38 5.09 0.76 0.73
C GLN A 38 4.61 2.10 1.28
N LEU A 39 3.29 2.27 1.29
CA LEU A 39 2.62 3.45 1.84
C LEU A 39 2.10 3.12 3.24
N TYR A 40 2.67 3.74 4.26
CA TYR A 40 2.29 3.58 5.66
C TYR A 40 1.22 4.61 6.05
N PHE A 41 0.23 4.20 6.83
CA PHE A 41 -0.88 5.03 7.29
C PHE A 41 -1.50 4.51 8.60
N GLY A 42 -2.44 5.27 9.16
CA GLY A 42 -3.18 4.88 10.37
C GLY A 42 -2.42 5.16 11.68
N PRO A 43 -2.83 4.52 12.79
CA PRO A 43 -2.23 4.71 14.11
C PRO A 43 -0.74 4.34 14.13
N VAL A 44 0.06 5.06 14.90
CA VAL A 44 1.48 4.73 15.10
C VAL A 44 1.63 3.60 16.10
N ASP A 45 2.30 2.53 15.71
CA ASP A 45 2.71 1.46 16.62
C ASP A 45 3.87 1.95 17.50
N PRO A 46 3.71 1.97 18.84
CA PRO A 46 4.76 2.46 19.74
C PRO A 46 6.01 1.57 19.76
N ALA A 47 5.94 0.32 19.30
CA ALA A 47 7.11 -0.55 19.25
C ALA A 47 8.04 -0.25 18.07
N SER A 48 7.47 0.09 16.92
CA SER A 48 8.22 0.40 15.69
C SER A 48 8.34 1.89 15.39
N GLU A 49 7.55 2.74 16.06
CA GLU A 49 7.37 4.17 15.76
C GLU A 49 6.86 4.46 14.33
N LEU A 50 6.39 3.44 13.63
CA LEU A 50 5.81 3.53 12.29
C LEU A 50 4.29 3.35 12.34
N PRO A 51 3.55 3.87 11.33
CA PRO A 51 2.13 3.56 11.21
C PRO A 51 1.89 2.06 11.09
N ALA A 52 0.85 1.55 11.76
CA ALA A 52 0.55 0.13 11.87
C ALA A 52 -0.07 -0.45 10.59
N HIS A 53 -0.58 0.40 9.69
CA HIS A 53 -1.17 0.00 8.42
C HIS A 53 -0.25 0.33 7.27
N ARG A 54 -0.30 -0.50 6.23
CA ARG A 54 0.54 -0.35 5.05
C ARG A 54 -0.19 -0.83 3.81
N ALA A 55 0.11 -0.22 2.69
CA ALA A 55 -0.35 -0.64 1.37
C ALA A 55 0.84 -0.74 0.42
N GLY A 56 0.75 -1.64 -0.54
CA GLY A 56 1.80 -1.84 -1.54
C GLY A 56 1.30 -2.60 -2.75
N ILE A 57 2.21 -2.85 -3.68
CA ILE A 57 1.95 -3.61 -4.90
C ILE A 57 2.89 -4.81 -4.92
N ASP A 58 2.34 -6.00 -5.11
CA ASP A 58 3.13 -7.18 -5.46
C ASP A 58 3.52 -7.13 -6.94
N ALA A 59 4.60 -6.41 -7.23
CA ALA A 59 5.07 -6.11 -8.59
C ALA A 59 5.82 -7.27 -9.27
N ASP A 60 6.32 -8.22 -8.49
CA ASP A 60 7.18 -9.33 -8.96
C ASP A 60 6.36 -10.52 -9.52
N THR A 61 5.07 -10.31 -9.77
CA THR A 61 4.14 -11.32 -10.30
C THR A 61 3.73 -11.05 -11.75
N VAL A 62 3.20 -12.08 -12.43
CA VAL A 62 2.66 -11.94 -13.81
C VAL A 62 1.43 -11.03 -13.89
N ARG A 63 0.81 -10.72 -12.75
CA ARG A 63 -0.34 -9.83 -12.62
C ARG A 63 -0.16 -9.04 -11.33
N PRO A 64 0.43 -7.83 -11.38
CA PRO A 64 0.64 -7.04 -10.18
C PRO A 64 -0.67 -6.75 -9.45
N VAL A 65 -0.67 -6.91 -8.13
CA VAL A 65 -1.86 -6.76 -7.27
C VAL A 65 -1.56 -5.78 -6.15
N TRP A 66 -2.51 -4.89 -5.89
CA TRP A 66 -2.51 -4.05 -4.69
C TRP A 66 -2.89 -4.87 -3.46
N TRP A 67 -2.18 -4.64 -2.36
CA TRP A 67 -2.50 -5.19 -1.06
C TRP A 67 -2.60 -4.09 -0.01
N ILE A 68 -3.42 -4.33 1.01
CA ILE A 68 -3.57 -3.48 2.19
C ILE A 68 -3.43 -4.37 3.42
N ASP A 69 -2.39 -4.12 4.20
CA ASP A 69 -2.15 -4.72 5.51
C ASP A 69 -2.67 -3.77 6.59
N LEU A 70 -3.49 -4.31 7.48
CA LEU A 70 -4.02 -3.64 8.64
C LEU A 70 -3.47 -4.30 9.92
N ASP A 71 -3.51 -3.56 11.02
CA ASP A 71 -3.17 -4.06 12.35
C ASP A 71 -1.81 -4.78 12.40
N GLY A 72 -0.76 -4.15 11.86
CA GLY A 72 0.59 -4.73 11.82
C GLY A 72 0.71 -5.98 10.93
N GLY A 73 -0.17 -6.12 9.93
CA GLY A 73 -0.20 -7.27 9.01
C GLY A 73 -0.99 -8.47 9.53
N THR A 74 -1.78 -8.32 10.61
CA THR A 74 -2.66 -9.41 11.07
C THR A 74 -3.87 -9.60 10.17
N ARG A 75 -4.20 -8.60 9.35
CA ARG A 75 -5.24 -8.66 8.34
C ARG A 75 -4.74 -8.07 7.02
N THR A 76 -4.69 -8.91 5.99
CA THR A 76 -4.33 -8.51 4.63
C THR A 76 -5.55 -8.54 3.72
N ILE A 77 -5.73 -7.50 2.91
CA ILE A 77 -6.74 -7.38 1.87
C ILE A 77 -6.02 -7.34 0.53
N LEU A 78 -6.34 -8.25 -0.38
CA LEU A 78 -5.88 -8.22 -1.77
C LEU A 78 -6.94 -7.56 -2.65
N LEU A 79 -6.53 -6.65 -3.52
CA LEU A 79 -7.40 -5.96 -4.47
C LEU A 79 -7.22 -6.56 -5.87
N ASP A 80 -7.48 -7.85 -6.01
CA ASP A 80 -7.26 -8.61 -7.25
C ASP A 80 -8.09 -8.07 -8.43
N GLU A 81 -9.21 -7.41 -8.14
CA GLU A 81 -10.11 -6.81 -9.12
C GLU A 81 -9.68 -5.43 -9.62
N VAL A 82 -8.69 -4.81 -8.97
CA VAL A 82 -8.25 -3.44 -9.24
C VAL A 82 -6.95 -3.47 -10.04
N THR A 83 -6.89 -2.73 -11.15
CA THR A 83 -5.64 -2.61 -11.91
C THR A 83 -4.66 -1.71 -11.17
N PRO A 84 -3.33 -1.94 -11.29
CA PRO A 84 -2.35 -1.15 -10.56
C PRO A 84 -2.46 0.37 -10.74
N ASP A 85 -2.92 0.82 -11.90
CA ASP A 85 -3.11 2.21 -12.27
C ASP A 85 -4.42 2.85 -11.77
N ASP A 86 -5.36 2.09 -11.22
CA ASP A 86 -6.62 2.60 -10.65
C ASP A 86 -6.42 3.12 -9.21
N VAL A 87 -5.52 4.10 -9.07
CA VAL A 87 -5.12 4.71 -7.80
C VAL A 87 -6.29 5.34 -7.04
N CYS A 88 -7.32 5.82 -7.75
CA CYS A 88 -8.53 6.37 -7.15
C CYS A 88 -9.33 5.31 -6.38
N ASN A 89 -9.51 4.13 -6.97
CA ASN A 89 -10.23 3.04 -6.33
C ASN A 89 -9.43 2.50 -5.13
N VAL A 90 -8.11 2.37 -5.27
CA VAL A 90 -7.21 1.98 -4.16
C VAL A 90 -7.31 2.97 -3.01
N ALA A 91 -7.20 4.28 -3.28
CA ALA A 91 -7.33 5.32 -2.27
C ALA A 91 -8.69 5.27 -1.57
N ALA A 92 -9.78 5.03 -2.31
CA ALA A 92 -11.11 4.87 -1.73
C ALA A 92 -11.21 3.63 -0.82
N ARG A 93 -10.58 2.50 -1.20
CA ARG A 93 -10.53 1.29 -0.36
C ARG A 93 -9.72 1.52 0.92
N ILE A 94 -8.57 2.19 0.82
CA ILE A 94 -7.74 2.56 1.99
C ILE A 94 -8.50 3.51 2.91
N ALA A 95 -9.16 4.55 2.38
CA ALA A 95 -9.94 5.47 3.19
C ALA A 95 -11.12 4.78 3.91
N ALA A 96 -11.74 3.78 3.28
CA ALA A 96 -12.82 3.00 3.89
C ALA A 96 -12.34 2.11 5.06
N THR A 97 -11.07 1.70 5.11
CA THR A 97 -10.55 0.94 6.26
C THR A 97 -10.46 1.81 7.51
N GLN A 98 -10.16 3.10 7.34
CA GLN A 98 -10.05 4.07 8.43
C GLN A 98 -11.39 4.56 9.00
N GLN A 99 -12.51 4.33 8.31
CA GLN A 99 -13.85 4.73 8.76
C GLN A 99 -14.56 3.67 9.62
N CYS A 100 -14.03 2.43 9.67
CA CYS A 100 -14.61 1.32 10.41
C CYS A 100 -13.97 1.10 11.79
N GLU A 101 -12.97 1.91 12.16
CA GLU A 101 -12.23 1.83 13.43
C GLU A 101 -12.81 2.76 14.51
#